data_AF-A0A644YC49-F1
#
_entry.id   AF-A0A644YC49-F1
#
_cell.length_a   1.000
_cell.length_b   1.000
_cell.length_c   1.000
_cell.angle_alpha   90.00
_cell.angle_beta   90.00
_cell.angle_gamma   90.00
#
_symmetry.space_group_name_H-M   'P 1'
#
loop_
_entity.id
_entity.type
_entity.pdbx_description
1 polymer ?
#
loop_
_entity_poly.entity_id
_entity_poly.type
_entity_poly.pdbx_seq_one_letter_code
_entity_poly.pdbx_strand_id
1 'polypeptide(L)'
;MFLLYRIGGTHLAKGDKWMKNLRSVMKGLFALLAIILAVSVNGVDSLFEDQTPDSSISIASSSSQAIEEGIQETSPQNETQESAEIVTSNSVTEGQPYSTKDEVAAYIHEFNELPPNYLTKDEAEALGWDNSEGNLWEVTDGMSIGGDFFGNREGLLPKKSGRTYYEADIDYDGGYRGAERIVYSNDGLIFYTDDHYESFEQLYGEGD
;
A
#
# COMPACT_ATOMS: atom_id res chain seq x y z
N MET A 1 50.30 -49.96 -19.11
CA MET A 1 50.42 -49.29 -17.81
C MET A 1 49.14 -48.50 -17.59
N PHE A 2 48.15 -49.13 -16.93
CA PHE A 2 46.84 -48.55 -16.63
C PHE A 2 46.95 -47.79 -15.31
N LEU A 3 46.63 -46.50 -15.28
CA LEU A 3 46.39 -45.76 -14.04
C LEU A 3 44.89 -45.48 -13.94
N LEU A 4 44.24 -46.22 -13.06
CA LEU A 4 42.93 -45.89 -12.50
C LEU A 4 43.14 -44.86 -11.39
N TYR A 5 42.41 -43.73 -11.42
CA TYR A 5 42.24 -42.93 -10.20
C TYR A 5 40.82 -42.35 -10.08
N ARG A 6 40.05 -43.07 -9.26
CA ARG A 6 39.27 -42.60 -8.11
C ARG A 6 38.20 -41.51 -8.32
N ILE A 7 36.97 -42.01 -8.38
CA ILE A 7 35.70 -41.32 -8.15
C ILE A 7 35.61 -40.92 -6.66
N GLY A 8 35.32 -39.65 -6.39
CA GLY A 8 35.03 -39.15 -5.04
C GLY A 8 33.75 -38.33 -5.07
N GLY A 9 32.66 -38.93 -4.62
CA GLY A 9 31.40 -38.24 -4.37
C GLY A 9 31.45 -37.48 -3.05
N THR A 10 30.94 -36.24 -3.05
CA THR A 10 30.60 -35.52 -1.83
C THR A 10 29.08 -35.45 -1.70
N HIS A 11 28.66 -36.19 -0.70
CA HIS A 11 27.34 -36.42 -0.14
C HIS A 11 26.61 -35.12 0.25
N LEU A 12 25.36 -35.04 -0.18
CA LEU A 12 24.32 -34.09 0.20
C LEU A 12 24.01 -34.21 1.71
N ALA A 13 24.12 -33.13 2.48
CA ALA A 13 23.52 -33.02 3.82
C ALA A 13 23.42 -31.56 4.27
N LYS A 14 22.41 -30.82 3.79
CA LYS A 14 22.06 -29.48 4.31
C LYS A 14 20.57 -29.29 4.63
N GLY A 15 19.80 -30.38 4.74
CA GLY A 15 18.33 -30.35 4.87
C GLY A 15 17.73 -30.50 6.28
N ASP A 16 18.49 -30.94 7.29
CA ASP A 16 17.86 -31.44 8.54
C ASP A 16 17.84 -30.46 9.73
N LYS A 17 18.46 -29.28 9.59
CA LYS A 17 18.53 -28.29 10.69
C LYS A 17 17.33 -27.33 10.70
N TRP A 18 16.75 -27.03 9.53
CA TRP A 18 15.70 -26.03 9.37
C TRP A 18 14.33 -26.50 9.92
N MET A 19 13.98 -27.77 9.74
CA MET A 19 12.68 -28.31 10.18
C MET A 19 12.51 -28.41 11.71
N LYS A 20 13.60 -28.33 12.48
CA LYS A 20 13.53 -28.44 13.96
C LYS A 20 13.08 -27.13 14.61
N ASN A 21 13.42 -25.99 14.01
CA ASN A 21 12.99 -24.68 14.51
C ASN A 21 11.52 -24.39 14.16
N LEU A 22 11.04 -24.86 13.00
CA LEU A 22 9.66 -24.68 12.55
C LEU A 22 8.64 -25.40 13.44
N ARG A 23 8.99 -26.60 13.94
CA ARG A 23 8.15 -27.36 14.87
C ARG A 23 8.06 -26.76 16.28
N SER A 24 8.99 -25.89 16.65
CA SER A 24 8.99 -25.23 17.97
C SER A 24 8.10 -24.00 17.98
N VAL A 25 8.10 -23.21 16.89
CA VAL A 25 7.24 -22.02 16.73
C VAL A 25 5.76 -22.39 16.65
N MET A 26 5.42 -23.52 16.01
CA MET A 26 4.04 -23.94 15.79
C MET A 26 3.34 -24.53 17.04
N LYS A 27 4.09 -24.84 18.11
CA LYS A 27 3.52 -25.32 19.39
C LYS A 27 3.11 -24.18 20.33
N GLY A 28 3.62 -22.95 20.13
CA GLY A 28 3.26 -21.77 20.92
C GLY A 28 1.92 -21.14 20.51
N LEU A 29 1.47 -21.39 19.27
CA LEU A 29 0.28 -20.75 18.70
C LEU A 29 -1.06 -21.36 19.18
N PHE A 30 -1.05 -22.60 19.71
CA PHE A 30 -2.28 -23.29 20.13
C PHE A 30 -2.67 -23.08 21.61
N ALA A 31 -1.82 -22.43 22.42
CA ALA A 31 -2.12 -22.17 23.83
C ALA A 31 -2.86 -20.84 24.07
N LEU A 32 -3.00 -19.98 23.05
CA LEU A 32 -3.57 -18.63 23.20
C LEU A 32 -5.04 -18.52 22.76
N LEU A 33 -5.58 -19.56 22.10
CA LEU A 33 -6.97 -19.60 21.61
C LEU A 33 -7.99 -20.14 22.65
N ALA A 34 -7.54 -20.55 23.84
CA ALA A 34 -8.42 -21.07 24.90
C ALA A 34 -8.85 -20.02 25.95
N ILE A 35 -8.35 -18.77 25.86
CA ILE A 35 -8.61 -17.72 26.87
C ILE A 35 -9.73 -16.75 26.45
N ILE A 36 -10.13 -16.72 25.17
CA ILE A 36 -11.14 -15.78 24.63
C ILE A 36 -12.58 -16.38 24.64
N LEU A 37 -12.86 -17.35 25.52
CA LEU A 37 -14.18 -18.00 25.60
C LEU A 37 -14.79 -17.99 27.02
N ALA A 38 -14.47 -16.99 27.84
CA ALA A 38 -15.04 -16.86 29.18
C ALA A 38 -15.22 -15.40 29.65
N VAL A 39 -15.96 -14.58 28.89
CA VAL A 39 -16.70 -13.43 29.46
C VAL A 39 -18.08 -13.39 28.83
N SER A 40 -19.01 -14.07 29.49
CA SER A 40 -20.45 -13.99 29.23
C SER A 40 -21.06 -12.98 30.20
N VAL A 41 -21.97 -12.15 29.67
CA VAL A 41 -23.26 -11.77 30.27
C VAL A 41 -23.21 -11.07 31.64
N ASN A 42 -23.40 -9.74 31.61
CA ASN A 42 -24.23 -8.93 32.52
C ASN A 42 -24.48 -7.62 31.75
N GLY A 43 -25.69 -7.26 31.28
CA GLY A 43 -26.96 -7.28 31.99
C GLY A 43 -27.15 -5.96 32.73
N VAL A 44 -27.35 -4.85 32.02
CA VAL A 44 -27.86 -3.59 32.59
C VAL A 44 -29.03 -3.09 31.76
N ASP A 45 -30.20 -3.57 32.13
CA ASP A 45 -31.49 -2.94 31.88
C ASP A 45 -31.59 -1.70 32.76
N SER A 46 -31.77 -0.52 32.17
CA SER A 46 -32.37 0.60 32.88
C SER A 46 -33.31 1.33 31.95
N LEU A 47 -34.58 0.94 32.07
CA LEU A 47 -35.76 1.72 31.74
C LEU A 47 -35.59 3.18 32.15
N PHE A 48 -35.71 4.09 31.19
CA PHE A 48 -36.23 5.41 31.48
C PHE A 48 -37.10 5.87 30.31
N GLU A 49 -38.36 6.15 30.64
CA GLU A 49 -39.44 6.51 29.74
C GLU A 49 -39.63 8.03 29.74
N ASP A 50 -39.64 8.57 28.52
CA ASP A 50 -40.49 9.63 27.96
C ASP A 50 -40.66 10.98 28.67
N GLN A 51 -40.41 12.07 27.94
CA GLN A 51 -41.41 13.12 27.64
C GLN A 51 -40.81 14.16 26.65
N THR A 52 -41.42 14.25 25.47
CA THR A 52 -41.53 15.50 24.68
C THR A 52 -42.72 16.33 25.26
N PRO A 53 -43.04 17.60 24.91
CA PRO A 53 -42.78 18.26 23.63
C PRO A 53 -42.55 19.80 23.60
N ASP A 54 -42.13 20.24 22.42
CA ASP A 54 -42.41 21.49 21.68
C ASP A 54 -42.16 22.87 22.32
N SER A 55 -41.40 23.71 21.59
CA SER A 55 -41.52 25.17 21.61
C SER A 55 -40.78 25.78 20.42
N SER A 56 -41.56 26.10 19.39
CA SER A 56 -41.27 27.03 18.30
C SER A 56 -40.92 28.45 18.81
N ILE A 57 -39.81 29.03 18.35
CA ILE A 57 -39.64 30.49 18.29
C ILE A 57 -39.03 30.88 16.94
N SER A 58 -39.85 31.57 16.16
CA SER A 58 -39.51 32.40 15.01
C SER A 58 -39.17 33.81 15.47
N ILE A 59 -38.08 34.41 14.98
CA ILE A 59 -37.97 35.87 14.78
C ILE A 59 -37.28 36.15 13.44
N ALA A 60 -37.92 37.06 12.70
CA ALA A 60 -37.61 37.51 11.36
C ALA A 60 -36.84 38.85 11.36
N SER A 61 -36.50 39.28 10.13
CA SER A 61 -36.12 40.62 9.67
C SER A 61 -34.66 41.04 9.86
N SER A 62 -34.00 41.70 8.91
CA SER A 62 -34.39 42.18 7.57
C SER A 62 -33.15 42.71 6.83
N SER A 63 -33.22 42.73 5.49
CA SER A 63 -32.73 43.82 4.60
C SER A 63 -31.21 43.99 4.40
N SER A 64 -30.65 44.30 3.23
CA SER A 64 -31.06 44.39 1.82
C SER A 64 -29.79 44.66 0.97
N GLN A 65 -29.92 44.45 -0.34
CA GLN A 65 -29.36 45.23 -1.46
C GLN A 65 -28.39 44.55 -2.42
N ALA A 66 -28.89 44.47 -3.64
CA ALA A 66 -28.27 44.10 -4.89
C ALA A 66 -27.45 45.25 -5.48
N ILE A 67 -26.43 44.90 -6.27
CA ILE A 67 -25.98 45.67 -7.43
C ILE A 67 -25.79 44.69 -8.59
N GLU A 68 -26.52 44.96 -9.68
CA GLU A 68 -26.28 44.46 -11.04
C GLU A 68 -25.38 45.45 -11.80
N GLU A 69 -24.51 44.92 -12.67
CA GLU A 69 -24.28 45.31 -14.08
C GLU A 69 -23.10 44.42 -14.58
N GLY A 70 -23.29 43.53 -15.57
CA GLY A 70 -23.11 43.80 -17.01
C GLY A 70 -21.61 43.73 -17.38
N ILE A 71 -21.09 42.91 -18.31
CA ILE A 71 -21.47 42.67 -19.72
C ILE A 71 -20.59 41.52 -20.30
N GLN A 72 -21.26 40.61 -21.03
CA GLN A 72 -20.93 39.88 -22.28
C GLN A 72 -19.60 39.14 -22.59
N GLU A 73 -19.84 37.96 -23.21
CA GLU A 73 -19.12 37.34 -24.36
C GLU A 73 -17.72 36.74 -24.09
N THR A 74 -17.44 35.46 -24.32
CA THR A 74 -17.58 34.70 -25.58
C THR A 74 -17.40 33.19 -25.32
N SER A 75 -18.08 32.37 -26.10
CA SER A 75 -17.70 30.98 -26.42
C SER A 75 -17.38 31.00 -27.93
N PRO A 76 -16.37 30.27 -28.44
CA PRO A 76 -16.60 28.86 -28.77
C PRO A 76 -15.39 27.93 -28.57
N GLN A 77 -15.73 26.67 -28.25
CA GLN A 77 -15.11 25.41 -28.67
C GLN A 77 -13.63 25.43 -29.11
N ASN A 78 -12.80 24.65 -28.41
CA ASN A 78 -11.77 23.86 -29.07
C ASN A 78 -11.66 22.46 -28.45
N GLU A 79 -12.12 21.46 -29.21
CA GLU A 79 -11.48 20.16 -29.43
C GLU A 79 -11.06 19.39 -28.16
N THR A 80 -11.92 18.53 -27.61
CA THR A 80 -11.85 17.08 -27.90
C THR A 80 -10.96 16.73 -29.08
N GLN A 81 -9.72 16.34 -28.81
CA GLN A 81 -9.05 15.28 -29.54
C GLN A 81 -7.90 14.69 -28.71
N GLU A 82 -7.99 13.37 -28.53
CA GLU A 82 -6.83 12.47 -28.57
C GLU A 82 -5.97 12.37 -27.29
N SER A 83 -6.60 11.92 -26.20
CA SER A 83 -5.89 11.08 -25.22
C SER A 83 -5.71 9.69 -25.85
N ALA A 84 -4.70 9.58 -26.69
CA ALA A 84 -4.06 8.31 -27.03
C ALA A 84 -2.72 8.28 -26.29
N GLU A 85 -2.76 8.21 -24.96
CA GLU A 85 -1.55 8.01 -24.16
C GLU A 85 -1.15 6.54 -24.18
N ILE A 86 -0.28 6.26 -25.14
CA ILE A 86 0.89 5.38 -25.05
C ILE A 86 0.78 4.24 -24.03
N VAL A 87 0.14 3.15 -24.45
CA VAL A 87 0.44 1.82 -23.90
C VAL A 87 1.83 1.43 -24.40
N THR A 88 2.87 2.00 -23.79
CA THR A 88 4.20 1.42 -23.88
C THR A 88 4.05 0.08 -23.19
N SER A 89 4.18 -1.00 -23.96
CA SER A 89 4.29 -2.34 -23.38
C SER A 89 5.63 -2.39 -22.64
N ASN A 90 5.65 -1.88 -21.41
CA ASN A 90 6.76 -2.02 -20.48
C ASN A 90 6.81 -3.49 -20.09
N SER A 91 7.47 -4.28 -20.94
CA SER A 91 7.67 -5.71 -20.74
C SER A 91 8.62 -5.89 -19.56
N VAL A 92 8.07 -6.08 -18.38
CA VAL A 92 8.78 -6.45 -17.15
C VAL A 92 9.08 -7.95 -17.14
N THR A 93 10.15 -8.34 -16.45
CA THR A 93 10.55 -9.74 -16.27
C THR A 93 10.54 -10.10 -14.80
N GLU A 94 9.89 -11.21 -14.44
CA GLU A 94 9.82 -11.72 -13.07
C GLU A 94 11.21 -11.87 -12.45
N GLY A 95 11.38 -11.40 -11.21
CA GLY A 95 12.64 -11.47 -10.47
C GLY A 95 13.72 -10.49 -10.93
N GLN A 96 13.40 -9.50 -11.78
CA GLN A 96 14.29 -8.36 -12.06
C GLN A 96 13.95 -7.16 -11.18
N PRO A 97 14.96 -6.38 -10.75
CA PRO A 97 14.73 -5.18 -9.97
C PRO A 97 14.18 -4.05 -10.85
N TYR A 98 13.25 -3.27 -10.29
CA TYR A 98 12.66 -2.10 -10.93
C TYR A 98 12.45 -1.01 -9.88
N SER A 99 12.54 0.26 -10.28
CA SER A 99 12.37 1.41 -9.37
C SER A 99 11.47 2.52 -9.94
N THR A 100 11.32 2.58 -11.27
CA THR A 100 10.54 3.64 -11.93
C THR A 100 9.05 3.41 -11.79
N LYS A 101 8.26 4.50 -11.80
CA LYS A 101 6.79 4.47 -11.73
C LYS A 101 6.18 3.39 -12.61
N ASP A 102 6.47 3.43 -13.91
CA ASP A 102 5.78 2.60 -14.89
C ASP A 102 6.23 1.13 -14.82
N GLU A 103 7.51 0.86 -14.55
CA GLU A 103 8.02 -0.50 -14.44
C GLU A 103 7.54 -1.19 -13.16
N VAL A 104 7.58 -0.50 -12.02
CA VAL A 104 7.10 -1.05 -10.75
C VAL A 104 5.59 -1.31 -10.83
N ALA A 105 4.82 -0.38 -11.40
CA ALA A 105 3.39 -0.57 -11.61
C ALA A 105 3.09 -1.76 -12.54
N ALA A 106 3.81 -1.88 -13.66
CA ALA A 106 3.67 -3.01 -14.57
C ALA A 106 4.05 -4.35 -13.90
N TYR A 107 5.11 -4.36 -13.07
CA TYR A 107 5.54 -5.55 -12.33
C TYR A 107 4.48 -6.01 -11.33
N ILE A 108 3.94 -5.10 -10.53
CA ILE A 108 2.88 -5.42 -9.57
C ILE A 108 1.64 -5.92 -10.30
N HIS A 109 1.28 -5.30 -11.42
CA HIS A 109 0.12 -5.72 -12.21
C HIS A 109 0.26 -7.14 -12.77
N GLU A 110 1.46 -7.51 -13.27
CA GLU A 110 1.70 -8.82 -13.89
C GLU A 110 1.91 -9.93 -12.85
N PHE A 111 2.70 -9.67 -11.80
CA PHE A 111 3.15 -10.70 -10.85
C PHE A 111 2.42 -10.65 -9.51
N ASN A 112 1.63 -9.60 -9.25
CA ASN A 112 0.88 -9.40 -8.02
C ASN A 112 1.78 -9.40 -6.75
N GLU A 113 3.02 -8.94 -6.91
CA GLU A 113 4.03 -8.76 -5.87
C GLU A 113 4.98 -7.60 -6.24
N LEU A 114 5.81 -7.14 -5.31
CA LEU A 114 6.82 -6.11 -5.59
C LEU A 114 8.05 -6.71 -6.28
N PRO A 115 8.80 -5.91 -7.07
CA PRO A 115 10.12 -6.28 -7.52
C PRO A 115 11.04 -6.69 -6.34
N PRO A 116 12.04 -7.56 -6.57
CA PRO A 116 12.88 -8.12 -5.51
C PRO A 116 13.80 -7.11 -4.80
N ASN A 117 13.90 -5.87 -5.26
CA ASN A 117 14.67 -4.79 -4.64
C ASN A 117 13.88 -3.98 -3.59
N TYR A 118 12.77 -4.53 -3.09
CA TYR A 118 11.97 -3.92 -2.04
C TYR A 118 12.07 -4.69 -0.73
N LEU A 119 12.08 -3.95 0.37
CA LEU A 119 12.01 -4.45 1.73
C LEU A 119 10.92 -3.69 2.49
N THR A 120 10.21 -4.38 3.37
CA THR A 120 9.32 -3.70 4.34
C THR A 120 10.15 -2.85 5.31
N LYS A 121 9.51 -1.87 5.95
CA LYS A 121 10.16 -1.07 7.00
C LYS A 121 10.77 -1.97 8.09
N ASP A 122 10.04 -2.97 8.55
CA ASP A 122 10.51 -3.91 9.58
C ASP A 122 11.76 -4.69 9.13
N GLU A 123 11.82 -5.12 7.87
CA GLU A 123 12.99 -5.82 7.33
C GLU A 123 14.20 -4.88 7.19
N ALA A 124 13.99 -3.65 6.74
CA ALA A 124 15.05 -2.65 6.65
C ALA A 124 15.58 -2.26 8.04
N GLU A 125 14.70 -2.02 9.01
CA GLU A 125 15.07 -1.73 10.40
C GLU A 125 15.87 -2.88 11.02
N ALA A 126 15.51 -4.14 10.72
CA ALA A 126 16.25 -5.31 11.16
C ALA A 126 17.69 -5.39 10.58
N LEU A 127 17.95 -4.72 9.45
CA LEU A 127 19.28 -4.58 8.86
C LEU A 127 20.06 -3.37 9.40
N GLY A 128 19.43 -2.54 10.24
CA GLY A 128 20.03 -1.34 10.84
C GLY A 128 19.63 -0.04 10.17
N TRP A 129 18.59 -0.04 9.33
CA TRP A 129 18.07 1.19 8.74
C TRP A 129 17.48 2.10 9.83
N ASP A 130 17.88 3.38 9.79
CA ASP A 130 17.28 4.47 10.54
C ASP A 130 16.82 5.54 9.55
N ASN A 131 15.50 5.75 9.47
CA ASN A 131 14.88 6.73 8.59
C ASN A 131 15.38 8.17 8.86
N SER A 132 15.73 8.49 10.10
CA SER A 132 16.24 9.82 10.48
C SER A 132 17.70 10.04 10.05
N GLU A 133 18.43 8.96 9.80
CA GLU A 133 19.80 9.02 9.29
C GLU A 133 19.86 8.95 7.75
N GLY A 134 18.80 8.48 7.09
CA GLY A 134 18.78 8.30 5.63
C GLY A 134 19.78 7.23 5.15
N ASN A 135 20.05 6.24 5.99
CA ASN A 135 21.17 5.31 5.83
C ASN A 135 20.80 3.98 5.10
N LEU A 136 19.67 3.92 4.39
CA LEU A 136 19.16 2.63 3.85
C LEU A 136 20.18 1.92 2.95
N TRP A 137 20.84 2.65 2.05
CA TRP A 137 21.89 2.11 1.16
C TRP A 137 23.25 1.93 1.84
N GLU A 138 23.40 2.36 3.10
CA GLU A 138 24.58 2.01 3.91
C GLU A 138 24.45 0.61 4.51
N VAL A 139 23.21 0.18 4.74
CA VAL A 139 22.87 -1.12 5.34
C VAL A 139 22.29 -2.13 4.34
N THR A 140 21.95 -1.69 3.13
CA THR A 140 21.43 -2.52 2.03
C THR A 140 22.13 -2.18 0.71
N ASP A 141 22.09 -3.10 -0.26
CA ASP A 141 22.64 -2.88 -1.60
C ASP A 141 21.53 -2.46 -2.57
N GLY A 142 21.28 -1.15 -2.66
CA GLY A 142 20.34 -0.58 -3.65
C GLY A 142 18.87 -0.93 -3.43
N MET A 143 18.43 -1.19 -2.19
CA MET A 143 17.05 -1.52 -1.88
C MET A 143 16.18 -0.27 -1.70
N SER A 144 14.87 -0.44 -1.86
CA SER A 144 13.83 0.56 -1.59
C SER A 144 12.86 0.06 -0.50
N ILE A 145 12.15 0.99 0.15
CA ILE A 145 11.11 0.63 1.13
C ILE A 145 9.79 0.32 0.40
N GLY A 146 9.14 -0.79 0.73
CA GLY A 146 7.81 -1.09 0.21
C GLY A 146 7.25 -2.42 0.70
N GLY A 147 5.92 -2.57 0.56
CA GLY A 147 5.18 -3.75 0.99
C GLY A 147 4.42 -3.56 2.30
N ASP A 148 4.59 -2.40 2.96
CA ASP A 148 3.86 -2.05 4.17
C ASP A 148 2.40 -1.69 3.88
N PHE A 149 1.52 -1.91 4.87
CA PHE A 149 0.10 -1.58 4.77
C PHE A 149 -0.13 -0.07 4.63
N PHE A 150 -0.92 0.32 3.63
CA PHE A 150 -1.38 1.70 3.43
C PHE A 150 -2.81 1.88 3.93
N GLY A 151 -2.99 2.74 4.94
CA GLY A 151 -4.25 2.84 5.67
C GLY A 151 -5.40 3.54 4.95
N ASN A 152 -5.13 4.31 3.89
CA ASN A 152 -6.13 5.11 3.17
C ASN A 152 -7.07 5.90 4.14
N ARG A 153 -6.46 6.62 5.09
CA ARG A 153 -7.18 7.28 6.20
C ARG A 153 -7.99 8.47 5.71
N GLU A 154 -7.43 9.19 4.74
CA GLU A 154 -7.99 10.33 4.03
C GLU A 154 -9.11 9.88 3.09
N GLY A 155 -9.11 8.61 2.66
CA GLY A 155 -10.16 8.03 1.85
C GLY A 155 -10.12 8.46 0.38
N LEU A 156 -8.95 8.86 -0.13
CA LEU A 156 -8.75 9.28 -1.51
C LEU A 156 -8.80 8.10 -2.50
N LEU A 157 -8.55 6.88 -2.02
CA LEU A 157 -8.62 5.67 -2.84
C LEU A 157 -9.95 4.92 -2.66
N PRO A 158 -10.48 4.24 -3.71
CA PRO A 158 -11.75 3.51 -3.65
C PRO A 158 -11.79 2.46 -2.54
N LYS A 159 -12.89 2.40 -1.78
CA LYS A 159 -13.07 1.46 -0.66
C LYS A 159 -14.02 0.33 -1.04
N LYS A 160 -13.62 -0.91 -0.75
CA LYS A 160 -14.44 -2.11 -0.97
C LYS A 160 -14.21 -3.09 0.19
N SER A 161 -15.24 -3.86 0.55
CA SER A 161 -15.09 -4.87 1.62
C SER A 161 -14.02 -5.90 1.23
N GLY A 162 -13.07 -6.15 2.13
CA GLY A 162 -11.94 -7.05 1.88
C GLY A 162 -10.79 -6.43 1.07
N ARG A 163 -10.91 -5.17 0.63
CA ARG A 163 -9.81 -4.45 -0.02
C ARG A 163 -8.84 -3.90 1.02
N THR A 164 -7.57 -4.17 0.79
CA THR A 164 -6.43 -3.65 1.55
C THR A 164 -5.44 -3.04 0.58
N TYR A 165 -4.81 -1.94 0.99
CA TYR A 165 -3.78 -1.28 0.21
C TYR A 165 -2.40 -1.47 0.86
N TYR A 166 -1.38 -1.41 0.03
CA TYR A 166 0.03 -1.44 0.38
C TYR A 166 0.76 -0.32 -0.35
N GLU A 167 1.91 0.10 0.15
CA GLU A 167 2.70 1.18 -0.43
C GLU A 167 4.14 0.75 -0.77
N ALA A 168 4.75 1.41 -1.74
CA ALA A 168 6.16 1.25 -2.11
C ALA A 168 6.76 2.57 -2.60
N ASP A 169 8.01 2.82 -2.21
CA ASP A 169 8.79 3.96 -2.68
C ASP A 169 9.12 3.84 -4.17
N ILE A 170 9.09 4.96 -4.88
CA ILE A 170 9.41 5.04 -6.31
C ILE A 170 10.60 5.96 -6.51
N ASP A 171 11.45 5.59 -7.47
CA ASP A 171 12.63 6.35 -7.88
C ASP A 171 13.59 6.74 -6.73
N TYR A 172 13.66 5.89 -5.71
CA TYR A 172 14.60 6.05 -4.60
C TYR A 172 16.04 5.80 -5.04
N ASP A 173 16.93 6.76 -4.77
CA ASP A 173 18.33 6.77 -5.20
C ASP A 173 19.33 6.87 -4.03
N GLY A 174 18.89 6.52 -2.81
CA GLY A 174 19.69 6.57 -1.58
C GLY A 174 19.44 7.83 -0.74
N GLY A 175 19.95 7.84 0.49
CA GLY A 175 19.73 8.98 1.42
C GLY A 175 18.32 8.99 2.00
N TYR A 176 17.72 10.19 2.08
CA TYR A 176 16.36 10.35 2.59
C TYR A 176 15.32 9.93 1.55
N ARG A 177 14.23 9.31 2.01
CA ARG A 177 13.13 8.89 1.15
C ARG A 177 12.44 10.11 0.52
N GLY A 178 12.15 10.02 -0.77
CA GLY A 178 11.43 11.05 -1.53
C GLY A 178 9.92 11.07 -1.27
N ALA A 179 9.19 11.83 -2.10
CA ALA A 179 7.73 11.96 -2.03
C ALA A 179 6.98 10.85 -2.75
N GLU A 180 7.61 10.25 -3.77
CA GLU A 180 6.95 9.42 -4.76
C GLU A 180 6.62 8.02 -4.26
N ARG A 181 5.40 7.55 -4.51
CA ARG A 181 4.93 6.23 -4.08
C ARG A 181 4.03 5.58 -5.12
N ILE A 182 4.12 4.26 -5.21
CA ILE A 182 3.04 3.41 -5.71
C ILE A 182 2.20 2.96 -4.51
N VAL A 183 0.88 2.99 -4.66
CA VAL A 183 -0.08 2.38 -3.75
C VAL A 183 -0.89 1.34 -4.51
N TYR A 184 -0.84 0.08 -4.07
CA TYR A 184 -1.47 -1.04 -4.76
C TYR A 184 -2.39 -1.82 -3.84
N SER A 185 -3.49 -2.34 -4.37
CA SER A 185 -4.45 -3.14 -3.62
C SER A 185 -4.22 -4.63 -3.78
N ASN A 186 -4.76 -5.42 -2.85
CA ASN A 186 -4.82 -6.88 -2.95
C ASN A 186 -5.75 -7.40 -4.06
N ASP A 187 -6.50 -6.52 -4.72
CA ASP A 187 -7.44 -6.85 -5.78
C ASP A 187 -7.12 -6.16 -7.12
N GLY A 188 -5.88 -5.69 -7.30
CA GLY A 188 -5.34 -5.29 -8.61
C GLY A 188 -5.48 -3.80 -8.98
N LEU A 189 -5.91 -2.94 -8.05
CA LEU A 189 -5.84 -1.50 -8.26
C LEU A 189 -4.42 -1.00 -8.00
N ILE A 190 -3.91 -0.12 -8.85
CA ILE A 190 -2.58 0.49 -8.68
C ILE A 190 -2.69 1.99 -8.92
N PHE A 191 -2.18 2.75 -7.97
CA PHE A 191 -2.16 4.21 -7.96
C PHE A 191 -0.74 4.70 -7.75
N TYR A 192 -0.46 5.91 -8.23
CA TYR A 192 0.79 6.62 -8.00
C TYR A 192 0.53 8.00 -7.39
N THR A 193 1.44 8.47 -6.56
CA THR A 193 1.48 9.82 -5.99
C THR A 193 2.92 10.34 -6.09
N ASP A 194 3.09 11.59 -6.49
CA ASP A 194 4.37 12.32 -6.50
C ASP A 194 4.42 13.41 -5.41
N ASP A 195 3.37 13.52 -4.60
CA ASP A 195 3.09 14.64 -3.72
C ASP A 195 2.87 14.21 -2.26
N HIS A 196 3.53 13.13 -1.80
CA HIS A 196 3.37 12.60 -0.44
C HIS A 196 1.90 12.31 -0.09
N TYR A 197 1.20 11.57 -0.97
CA TYR A 197 -0.18 11.10 -0.76
C TYR A 197 -1.25 12.22 -0.76
N GLU A 198 -0.94 13.43 -1.26
CA GLU A 198 -1.94 14.51 -1.39
C GLU A 198 -2.92 14.25 -2.54
N SER A 199 -2.45 13.64 -3.63
CA SER A 199 -3.28 13.22 -4.76
C SER A 199 -2.80 11.89 -5.35
N PHE A 200 -3.64 11.28 -6.20
CA PHE A 200 -3.36 9.97 -6.80
C PHE A 200 -3.74 9.92 -8.28
N GLU A 201 -2.84 9.39 -9.09
CA GLU A 201 -3.07 8.96 -10.47
C GLU A 201 -3.36 7.46 -10.47
N GLN A 202 -4.45 7.02 -11.11
CA GLN A 202 -4.73 5.59 -11.27
C GLN A 202 -3.99 5.06 -12.50
N LEU A 203 -3.18 4.02 -12.30
CA LEU A 203 -2.38 3.40 -13.36
C LEU A 203 -2.99 2.09 -13.87
N TYR A 204 -3.51 1.26 -12.95
CA TYR A 204 -4.10 -0.04 -13.28
C TYR A 204 -5.37 -0.34 -12.48
N GLY A 205 -6.14 -1.32 -13.00
CA GLY A 205 -7.38 -1.83 -12.40
C GLY A 205 -8.61 -1.03 -12.80
N GLU A 206 -9.79 -1.67 -12.79
CA GLU A 206 -11.06 -1.00 -13.04
C GLU A 206 -11.62 -0.44 -11.71
N GLY A 207 -11.97 0.85 -11.70
CA GLY A 207 -12.61 1.48 -10.55
C GLY A 207 -14.05 0.99 -10.40
N ASP A 208 -14.31 0.20 -9.36
CA ASP A 208 -15.66 -0.14 -8.88
C ASP A 208 -16.21 0.94 -7.93
#